data_AF-A0A8J5LCM1-F1
#
_entry.id   AF-A0A8J5LCM1-F1
#
_cell.length_a   1.000
_cell.length_b   1.000
_cell.length_c   1.000
_cell.angle_alpha   90.00
_cell.angle_beta   90.00
_cell.angle_gamma   90.00
#
_symmetry.space_group_name_H-M   'P 1'
#
loop_
_entity.id
_entity.type
_entity.pdbx_description
1 polymer ?
#
loop_
_entity_poly.entity_id
_entity_poly.type
_entity_poly.pdbx_seq_one_letter_code
_entity_poly.pdbx_strand_id
1 'polypeptide(L)'
;MVDHSMDTEGQASNNEQGDKSGHQRRAPLILLNVILMALGNTGGPLLVRLYFRCGGKRRWLSSWLGTAGWPVILVALFCSYLRCRLSGRHTELFFITPRLVLSCAAVGLLTGTDDFLYVYGLSFLPVSTSALLVSTQLAFTALFSFLILKQRFTAYSINAVGLLTVGAAILGLHVRSDRPENETRKEYYVGFALTLAAAALYGLILPLVELMYAKAKQAITYTLVLEMQLAIGIFASSFCMGGMLLNKDFQAIPEEAKEFGLGEMRYYLVLVCSAVFWQFFFLGTVGVIFCVNTLLAGVLIAVFIPVTELLGVVFLGERFSSEKGMALVLALWGLASYSYGEYRQSEKEKEEKAALDHRNVQIA
;
A
#
# COMPACT_ATOMS: atom_id res chain seq x y z
N MET A 1 40.74 8.08 -48.87
CA MET A 1 39.65 8.91 -48.31
C MET A 1 38.34 8.13 -48.42
N VAL A 2 38.27 7.01 -47.70
CA VAL A 2 37.21 6.02 -47.41
C VAL A 2 38.01 5.08 -46.48
N ASP A 3 37.68 4.71 -45.25
CA ASP A 3 36.43 4.40 -44.58
C ASP A 3 36.77 4.49 -43.07
N HIS A 4 36.10 5.32 -42.28
CA HIS A 4 36.23 5.24 -40.81
C HIS A 4 34.95 5.65 -40.06
N SER A 5 33.84 5.85 -40.77
CA SER A 5 32.56 6.30 -40.22
C SER A 5 31.54 5.17 -40.01
N MET A 6 31.86 3.91 -40.37
CA MET A 6 30.89 2.82 -40.38
C MET A 6 30.85 1.99 -39.07
N ASP A 7 31.88 2.11 -38.22
CA ASP A 7 31.98 1.30 -36.98
C ASP A 7 31.31 1.95 -35.76
N THR A 8 31.10 3.27 -35.78
CA THR A 8 30.51 4.01 -34.64
C THR A 8 28.98 3.91 -34.62
N GLU A 9 28.33 3.78 -35.78
CA GLU A 9 26.87 3.60 -35.88
C GLU A 9 26.43 2.15 -35.55
N GLY A 10 27.29 1.15 -35.80
CA GLY A 10 27.03 -0.26 -35.46
C GLY A 10 27.11 -0.59 -33.95
N GLN A 11 27.88 0.19 -33.18
CA GLN A 11 27.97 0.03 -31.71
C GLN A 11 26.88 0.81 -30.96
N ALA A 12 26.47 1.98 -31.47
CA ALA A 12 25.36 2.75 -30.91
C ALA A 12 24.00 2.04 -31.07
N SER A 13 23.77 1.45 -32.25
CA SER A 13 22.55 0.66 -32.53
C SER A 13 22.46 -0.62 -31.69
N ASN A 14 23.57 -1.34 -31.48
CA ASN A 14 23.59 -2.55 -30.64
C ASN A 14 23.36 -2.27 -29.14
N ASN A 15 23.83 -1.14 -28.61
CA ASN A 15 23.54 -0.74 -27.22
C ASN A 15 22.07 -0.29 -27.04
N GLU A 16 21.49 0.41 -28.02
CA GLU A 16 20.07 0.74 -27.99
C GLU A 16 19.17 -0.50 -28.17
N GLN A 17 19.55 -1.48 -29.01
CA GLN A 17 18.79 -2.71 -29.18
C GLN A 17 18.89 -3.64 -27.96
N GLY A 18 20.05 -3.67 -27.29
CA GLY A 18 20.25 -4.37 -26.03
C GLY A 18 19.36 -3.83 -24.91
N ASP A 19 19.30 -2.51 -24.75
CA ASP A 19 18.47 -1.83 -23.74
C ASP A 19 16.96 -1.93 -24.06
N LYS A 20 16.57 -1.74 -25.34
CA LYS A 20 15.19 -1.94 -25.81
C LYS A 20 14.71 -3.39 -25.61
N SER A 21 15.56 -4.40 -25.84
CA SER A 21 15.20 -5.82 -25.66
C SER A 21 15.00 -6.23 -24.19
N GLY A 22 15.79 -5.65 -23.27
CA GLY A 22 15.64 -5.84 -21.83
C GLY A 22 14.39 -5.14 -21.28
N HIS A 23 14.09 -3.93 -21.77
CA HIS A 23 12.91 -3.16 -21.40
C HIS A 23 11.61 -3.84 -21.87
N GLN A 24 11.60 -4.36 -23.11
CA GLN A 24 10.43 -5.02 -23.70
C GLN A 24 10.10 -6.37 -23.03
N ARG A 25 11.10 -7.09 -22.49
CA ARG A 25 10.89 -8.31 -21.69
C ARG A 25 10.39 -8.05 -20.27
N ARG A 26 10.62 -6.85 -19.72
CA ARG A 26 10.17 -6.45 -18.37
C ARG A 26 8.79 -5.77 -18.36
N ALA A 27 8.39 -5.17 -19.47
CA ALA A 27 7.08 -4.55 -19.64
C ALA A 27 5.88 -5.42 -19.23
N PRO A 28 5.75 -6.71 -19.64
CA PRO A 28 4.62 -7.54 -19.23
C PRO A 28 4.61 -7.82 -17.71
N LEU A 29 5.78 -7.94 -17.09
CA LEU A 29 5.91 -8.15 -15.65
C LEU A 29 5.54 -6.89 -14.86
N ILE A 30 5.94 -5.71 -15.35
CA ILE A 30 5.53 -4.43 -14.76
C ILE A 30 4.01 -4.28 -14.85
N LEU A 31 3.43 -4.52 -16.03
CA LEU A 31 1.98 -4.43 -16.25
C LEU A 31 1.21 -5.38 -15.31
N LEU A 32 1.67 -6.63 -15.17
CA LEU A 32 1.08 -7.59 -14.25
C LEU A 32 1.06 -7.08 -12.81
N ASN A 33 2.19 -6.55 -12.31
CA ASN A 33 2.27 -6.04 -10.94
C ASN A 33 1.40 -4.80 -10.72
N VAL A 34 1.30 -3.92 -11.72
CA VAL A 34 0.38 -2.77 -11.68
C VAL A 34 -1.07 -3.25 -11.63
N ILE A 35 -1.45 -4.26 -12.42
CA ILE A 35 -2.81 -4.85 -12.39
C ILE A 35 -3.10 -5.48 -11.03
N LEU A 36 -2.18 -6.27 -10.48
CA LEU A 36 -2.32 -6.85 -9.15
C LEU A 36 -2.51 -5.77 -8.09
N MET A 37 -1.68 -4.73 -8.13
CA MET A 37 -1.80 -3.61 -7.20
C MET A 37 -3.12 -2.86 -7.34
N ALA A 38 -3.57 -2.62 -8.57
CA ALA A 38 -4.86 -1.98 -8.86
C ALA A 38 -6.03 -2.80 -8.30
N LEU A 39 -6.04 -4.11 -8.58
CA LEU A 39 -7.05 -5.03 -8.09
C LEU A 39 -7.07 -5.03 -6.56
N GLY A 40 -5.91 -5.16 -5.91
CA GLY A 40 -5.84 -5.21 -4.45
C GLY A 40 -6.28 -3.91 -3.78
N ASN A 41 -5.75 -2.77 -4.25
CA ASN A 41 -6.02 -1.46 -3.64
C ASN A 41 -7.49 -1.05 -3.78
N THR A 42 -8.13 -1.41 -4.90
CA THR A 42 -9.53 -1.06 -5.15
C THR A 42 -10.52 -2.11 -4.64
N GLY A 43 -10.26 -3.39 -4.89
CA GLY A 43 -11.20 -4.46 -4.55
C GLY A 43 -11.16 -4.89 -3.10
N GLY A 44 -10.03 -4.72 -2.38
CA GLY A 44 -9.96 -4.98 -0.94
C GLY A 44 -11.00 -4.17 -0.14
N PRO A 45 -10.97 -2.83 -0.22
CA PRO A 45 -11.97 -1.97 0.43
C PRO A 45 -13.42 -2.27 0.01
N LEU A 46 -13.67 -2.54 -1.28
CA LEU A 46 -14.99 -2.89 -1.78
C LEU A 46 -15.53 -4.19 -1.18
N LEU A 47 -14.69 -5.23 -1.09
CA LEU A 47 -15.07 -6.52 -0.52
C LEU A 47 -15.31 -6.44 0.98
N VAL A 48 -14.49 -5.66 1.71
CA VAL A 48 -14.72 -5.42 3.15
C VAL A 48 -16.04 -4.70 3.35
N ARG A 49 -16.35 -3.68 2.53
CA ARG A 49 -17.64 -2.98 2.64
C ARG A 49 -18.82 -3.88 2.27
N LEU A 50 -18.67 -4.69 1.22
CA LEU A 50 -19.66 -5.69 0.82
C LEU A 50 -19.94 -6.68 1.95
N TYR A 51 -18.91 -7.16 2.64
CA TYR A 51 -19.01 -8.02 3.81
C TYR A 51 -19.89 -7.40 4.91
N PHE A 52 -19.60 -6.16 5.33
CA PHE A 52 -20.42 -5.49 6.34
C PHE A 52 -21.84 -5.17 5.86
N ARG A 53 -22.01 -4.79 4.59
CA ARG A 53 -23.33 -4.49 4.02
C ARG A 53 -24.24 -5.71 3.98
N CYS A 54 -23.67 -6.90 3.79
CA CYS A 54 -24.40 -8.15 3.69
C CYS A 54 -24.56 -8.89 5.03
N GLY A 55 -24.29 -8.22 6.16
CA GLY A 55 -24.57 -8.74 7.50
C GLY A 55 -23.35 -9.29 8.25
N GLY A 56 -22.14 -9.14 7.71
CA GLY A 56 -20.91 -9.45 8.43
C GLY A 56 -20.72 -8.55 9.65
N LYS A 57 -20.35 -9.12 10.81
CA LYS A 57 -20.19 -8.40 12.09
C LYS A 57 -18.78 -8.55 12.66
N ARG A 58 -17.97 -9.49 12.17
CA ARG A 58 -16.64 -9.84 12.69
C ARG A 58 -15.56 -8.91 12.15
N ARG A 59 -15.35 -7.81 12.89
CA ARG A 59 -14.29 -6.83 12.59
C ARG A 59 -12.90 -7.45 12.63
N TRP A 60 -12.56 -8.23 13.68
CA TRP A 60 -11.25 -8.88 13.79
C TRP A 60 -11.00 -9.90 12.67
N LEU A 61 -12.01 -10.65 12.25
CA LEU A 61 -11.90 -11.53 11.09
C LEU A 61 -11.55 -10.75 9.83
N SER A 62 -12.28 -9.68 9.54
CA SER A 62 -12.02 -8.87 8.35
C SER A 62 -10.65 -8.18 8.39
N SER A 63 -10.17 -7.77 9.57
CA SER A 63 -8.80 -7.24 9.75
C SER A 63 -7.74 -8.33 9.57
N TRP A 64 -7.99 -9.53 10.09
CA TRP A 64 -7.10 -10.67 9.90
C TRP A 64 -6.95 -11.03 8.42
N LEU A 65 -8.05 -11.01 7.65
CA LEU A 65 -8.02 -11.24 6.20
C LEU A 65 -7.17 -10.20 5.45
N GLY A 66 -6.99 -9.00 6.01
CA GLY A 66 -6.09 -7.97 5.47
C GLY A 66 -4.65 -8.45 5.35
N THR A 67 -4.16 -9.29 6.26
CA THR A 67 -2.76 -9.76 6.29
C THR A 67 -2.59 -11.27 6.21
N ALA A 68 -3.68 -12.05 6.27
CA ALA A 68 -3.67 -13.51 6.23
C ALA A 68 -3.09 -14.09 4.92
N GLY A 69 -2.91 -13.26 3.88
CA GLY A 69 -2.28 -13.62 2.62
C GLY A 69 -0.77 -13.88 2.68
N TRP A 70 -0.12 -13.62 3.83
CA TRP A 70 1.33 -13.79 4.01
C TRP A 70 1.92 -15.14 3.52
N PRO A 71 1.24 -16.31 3.59
CA PRO A 71 1.81 -17.57 3.11
C PRO A 71 2.10 -17.57 1.61
N VAL A 72 1.42 -16.75 0.81
CA VAL A 72 1.69 -16.62 -0.63
C VAL A 72 3.12 -16.09 -0.87
N ILE A 73 3.65 -15.29 0.05
CA ILE A 73 5.03 -14.78 -0.02
C ILE A 73 6.04 -15.94 0.08
N LEU A 74 5.73 -17.00 0.82
CA LEU A 74 6.59 -18.19 0.90
C LEU A 74 6.78 -18.86 -0.47
N VAL A 75 5.75 -18.85 -1.32
CA VAL A 75 5.84 -19.39 -2.68
C VAL A 75 6.81 -18.55 -3.52
N ALA A 76 6.74 -17.23 -3.41
CA ALA A 76 7.65 -16.32 -4.11
C ALA A 76 9.11 -16.49 -3.63
N LEU A 77 9.31 -16.64 -2.31
CA LEU A 77 10.62 -16.91 -1.71
C LEU A 77 11.17 -18.28 -2.15
N PHE A 78 10.33 -19.32 -2.15
CA PHE A 78 10.71 -20.66 -2.60
C PHE A 78 11.12 -20.68 -4.07
N CYS A 79 10.35 -20.02 -4.95
CA CYS A 79 10.71 -19.85 -6.35
C CYS A 79 12.02 -19.06 -6.54
N SER A 80 12.29 -18.07 -5.70
CA SER A 80 13.57 -17.34 -5.69
C SER A 80 14.73 -18.25 -5.28
N TYR A 81 14.54 -19.05 -4.23
CA TYR A 81 15.51 -20.00 -3.71
C TYR A 81 15.87 -21.07 -4.74
N LEU A 82 14.87 -21.70 -5.36
CA LEU A 82 15.07 -22.71 -6.41
C LEU A 82 15.87 -22.15 -7.60
N ARG A 83 15.55 -20.93 -8.06
CA ARG A 83 16.28 -20.28 -9.16
C ARG A 83 17.75 -20.03 -8.82
N CYS A 84 18.03 -19.60 -7.59
CA CYS A 84 19.41 -19.38 -7.14
C CYS A 84 20.20 -20.69 -7.00
N ARG A 85 19.56 -21.74 -6.46
CA ARG A 85 20.12 -23.11 -6.38
C ARG A 85 20.45 -23.66 -7.77
N LEU A 86 19.54 -23.53 -8.73
CA LEU A 86 19.72 -23.95 -10.12
C LEU A 86 20.85 -23.18 -10.83
N SER A 87 21.09 -21.93 -10.43
CA SER A 87 22.17 -21.09 -10.94
C SER A 87 23.52 -21.31 -10.23
N GLY A 88 23.63 -22.33 -9.37
CA GLY A 88 24.88 -22.68 -8.66
C GLY A 88 25.32 -21.67 -7.59
N ARG A 89 24.44 -20.74 -7.17
CA ARG A 89 24.75 -19.76 -6.12
C ARG A 89 24.48 -20.35 -4.73
N HIS A 90 25.47 -20.26 -3.83
CA HIS A 90 25.26 -20.56 -2.42
C HIS A 90 24.23 -19.56 -1.87
N THR A 91 23.12 -20.07 -1.31
CA THR A 91 22.02 -19.24 -0.81
C THR A 91 21.62 -19.71 0.58
N GLU A 92 21.66 -18.80 1.54
CA GLU A 92 21.10 -19.01 2.86
C GLU A 92 19.57 -19.06 2.79
N LEU A 93 18.94 -19.81 3.71
CA LEU A 93 17.48 -19.97 3.73
C LEU A 93 16.75 -18.71 4.23
N PHE A 94 17.42 -17.90 5.05
CA PHE A 94 16.91 -16.63 5.56
C PHE A 94 18.05 -15.60 5.60
N PHE A 95 17.82 -14.44 5.00
CA PHE A 95 18.76 -13.30 5.01
C PHE A 95 18.41 -12.27 6.10
N ILE A 96 17.28 -12.41 6.77
CA ILE A 96 16.81 -11.48 7.80
C ILE A 96 17.56 -11.65 9.12
N THR A 97 18.11 -10.56 9.65
CA THR A 97 18.79 -10.57 10.96
C THR A 97 17.78 -10.52 12.12
N PRO A 98 18.09 -11.09 13.30
CA PRO A 98 17.16 -11.08 14.44
C PRO A 98 16.73 -9.69 14.90
N ARG A 99 17.62 -8.69 14.80
CA ARG A 99 17.30 -7.28 15.10
C ARG A 99 16.27 -6.70 14.13
N LEU A 100 16.36 -7.11 12.87
CA LEU A 100 15.42 -6.70 11.84
C LEU A 100 14.07 -7.40 12.02
N VAL A 101 14.06 -8.67 12.44
CA VAL A 101 12.82 -9.37 12.84
C VAL A 101 12.10 -8.63 13.97
N LEU A 102 12.83 -8.14 14.99
CA LEU A 102 12.21 -7.35 16.07
C LEU A 102 11.60 -6.04 15.56
N SER A 103 12.26 -5.39 14.59
CA SER A 103 11.73 -4.17 13.95
C SER A 103 10.48 -4.49 13.11
N CYS A 104 10.52 -5.59 12.35
CA CYS A 104 9.36 -6.11 11.62
C CYS A 104 8.21 -6.51 12.55
N ALA A 105 8.51 -6.99 13.77
CA ALA A 105 7.49 -7.31 14.77
C ALA A 105 6.78 -6.06 15.26
N ALA A 106 7.53 -5.01 15.59
CA ALA A 106 6.95 -3.72 15.98
C ALA A 106 6.09 -3.13 14.83
N VAL A 107 6.62 -3.11 13.61
CA VAL A 107 5.88 -2.64 12.43
C VAL A 107 4.64 -3.50 12.18
N GLY A 108 4.75 -4.84 12.25
CA GLY A 108 3.62 -5.75 12.06
C GLY A 108 2.51 -5.60 13.09
N LEU A 109 2.84 -5.31 14.35
CA LEU A 109 1.82 -5.00 15.36
C LEU A 109 1.11 -3.67 15.07
N LEU A 110 1.84 -2.66 14.60
CA LEU A 110 1.24 -1.40 14.16
C LEU A 110 0.36 -1.62 12.92
N THR A 111 0.79 -2.43 11.96
CA THR A 111 0.00 -2.80 10.78
C THR A 111 -1.27 -3.54 11.17
N GLY A 112 -1.21 -4.54 12.05
CA GLY A 112 -2.42 -5.23 12.52
C GLY A 112 -3.38 -4.30 13.29
N THR A 113 -2.84 -3.30 14.00
CA THR A 113 -3.65 -2.26 14.64
C THR A 113 -4.31 -1.35 13.61
N ASP A 114 -3.56 -0.95 12.58
CA ASP A 114 -4.05 -0.16 11.45
C ASP A 114 -5.17 -0.89 10.70
N ASP A 115 -4.97 -2.17 10.36
CA ASP A 115 -5.98 -3.03 9.75
C ASP A 115 -7.27 -3.09 10.58
N PHE A 116 -7.15 -3.13 11.91
CA PHE A 116 -8.30 -3.10 12.82
C PHE A 116 -9.02 -1.75 12.81
N LEU A 117 -8.29 -0.65 12.95
CA LEU A 117 -8.86 0.70 12.91
C LEU A 117 -9.54 0.98 11.56
N TYR A 118 -8.91 0.58 10.46
CA TYR A 118 -9.41 0.75 9.11
C TYR A 118 -10.70 -0.04 8.88
N VAL A 119 -10.70 -1.35 9.17
CA VAL A 119 -11.89 -2.21 9.01
C VAL A 119 -13.02 -1.77 9.92
N TYR A 120 -12.71 -1.34 11.15
CA TYR A 120 -13.71 -0.82 12.07
C TYR A 120 -14.29 0.51 11.55
N GLY A 121 -13.46 1.41 11.04
CA GLY A 121 -13.93 2.64 10.37
C GLY A 121 -14.86 2.33 9.19
N LEU A 122 -14.45 1.40 8.33
CA LEU A 122 -15.17 0.99 7.12
C LEU A 122 -16.47 0.21 7.41
N SER A 123 -16.63 -0.32 8.63
CA SER A 123 -17.90 -0.92 9.05
C SER A 123 -19.03 0.11 9.16
N PHE A 124 -18.70 1.38 9.42
CA PHE A 124 -19.67 2.48 9.57
C PHE A 124 -19.66 3.49 8.42
N LEU A 125 -18.58 3.55 7.65
CA LEU A 125 -18.43 4.52 6.56
C LEU A 125 -18.64 3.89 5.18
N PRO A 126 -19.14 4.68 4.20
CA PRO A 126 -19.02 4.34 2.80
C PRO A 126 -17.53 4.23 2.37
N VAL A 127 -17.24 3.39 1.38
CA VAL A 127 -15.89 3.26 0.79
C VAL A 127 -15.43 4.59 0.23
N SER A 128 -16.33 5.34 -0.43
CA SER A 128 -16.05 6.66 -0.99
C SER A 128 -15.53 7.65 0.07
N THR A 129 -16.20 7.73 1.22
CA THR A 129 -15.78 8.60 2.33
C THR A 129 -14.49 8.09 2.98
N SER A 130 -14.40 6.78 3.18
CA SER A 130 -13.22 6.17 3.79
C SER A 130 -11.96 6.40 2.95
N ALA A 131 -12.05 6.24 1.62
CA ALA A 131 -10.93 6.48 0.70
C ALA A 131 -10.44 7.93 0.76
N LEU A 132 -11.36 8.90 0.80
CA LEU A 132 -10.99 10.31 0.97
C LEU A 132 -10.29 10.58 2.30
N LEU A 133 -10.77 9.98 3.40
CA LEU A 133 -10.11 10.11 4.70
C LEU A 133 -8.74 9.44 4.72
N VAL A 134 -8.62 8.25 4.12
CA VAL A 134 -7.33 7.55 3.99
C VAL A 134 -6.35 8.36 3.14
N SER A 135 -6.80 9.16 2.16
CA SER A 135 -5.89 10.03 1.39
C SER A 135 -5.09 11.02 2.28
N THR A 136 -5.63 11.38 3.46
CA THR A 136 -4.93 12.21 4.45
C THR A 136 -3.67 11.54 5.02
N GLN A 137 -3.49 10.23 4.82
CA GLN A 137 -2.29 9.51 5.22
C GLN A 137 -1.02 10.18 4.67
N LEU A 138 -1.05 10.79 3.48
CA LEU A 138 0.11 11.50 2.94
C LEU A 138 0.50 12.74 3.75
N ALA A 139 -0.50 13.42 4.32
CA ALA A 139 -0.24 14.55 5.21
C ALA A 139 0.45 14.07 6.50
N PHE A 140 -0.01 12.95 7.05
CA PHE A 140 0.63 12.31 8.20
C PHE A 140 2.02 11.75 7.86
N THR A 141 2.21 11.15 6.69
CA THR A 141 3.52 10.68 6.20
C THR A 141 4.50 11.85 6.15
N ALA A 142 4.14 12.96 5.53
CA ALA A 142 5.00 14.14 5.48
C ALA A 142 5.36 14.66 6.89
N LEU A 143 4.38 14.67 7.80
CA LEU A 143 4.61 15.04 9.20
C LEU A 143 5.57 14.10 9.92
N PHE A 144 5.34 12.79 9.85
CA PHE A 144 6.17 11.80 10.53
C PHE A 144 7.55 11.64 9.89
N SER A 145 7.68 11.78 8.57
CA SER A 145 8.99 11.86 7.90
C SER A 145 9.80 13.06 8.39
N PHE A 146 9.16 14.22 8.58
CA PHE A 146 9.83 15.38 9.20
C PHE A 146 10.27 15.08 10.65
N LEU A 147 9.43 14.44 11.46
CA LEU A 147 9.73 14.17 12.86
C LEU A 147 10.79 13.06 13.06
N ILE A 148 10.70 11.97 12.30
CA ILE A 148 11.48 10.74 12.50
C ILE A 148 12.77 10.78 11.66
N LEU A 149 12.64 11.13 10.38
CA LEU A 149 13.74 11.11 9.42
C LEU A 149 14.41 12.49 9.29
N LYS A 150 13.87 13.54 9.93
CA LYS A 150 14.34 14.92 9.82
C LYS A 150 14.36 15.43 8.37
N GLN A 151 13.50 14.86 7.52
CA GLN A 151 13.32 15.34 6.15
C GLN A 151 12.73 16.75 6.18
N ARG A 152 13.22 17.65 5.33
CA ARG A 152 12.68 19.01 5.27
C ARG A 152 11.37 19.03 4.49
N PHE A 153 10.38 19.77 4.99
CA PHE A 153 9.16 20.02 4.24
C PHE A 153 9.47 20.73 2.93
N THR A 154 8.96 20.19 1.83
CA THR A 154 8.91 20.89 0.56
C THR A 154 7.66 21.76 0.51
N ALA A 155 7.66 22.82 -0.32
CA ALA A 155 6.45 23.61 -0.57
C ALA A 155 5.29 22.72 -1.07
N TYR A 156 5.60 21.68 -1.84
CA TYR A 156 4.65 20.71 -2.34
C TYR A 156 4.01 19.85 -1.24
N SER A 157 4.80 19.43 -0.25
CA SER A 157 4.32 18.67 0.92
C SER A 157 3.41 19.53 1.80
N ILE A 158 3.76 20.81 2.03
CA ILE A 158 2.93 21.74 2.80
C ILE A 158 1.59 21.98 2.09
N ASN A 159 1.63 22.21 0.77
CA ASN A 159 0.43 22.37 -0.03
C ASN A 159 -0.46 21.12 0.02
N ALA A 160 0.13 19.93 -0.11
CA ALA A 160 -0.61 18.66 -0.02
C ALA A 160 -1.28 18.49 1.35
N VAL A 161 -0.55 18.75 2.44
CA VAL A 161 -1.09 18.70 3.81
C VAL A 161 -2.29 19.63 3.95
N GLY A 162 -2.18 20.88 3.48
CA GLY A 162 -3.27 21.86 3.54
C GLY A 162 -4.51 21.38 2.80
N LEU A 163 -4.36 20.95 1.54
CA LEU A 163 -5.47 20.49 0.70
C LEU A 163 -6.18 19.26 1.28
N LEU A 164 -5.42 18.26 1.74
CA LEU A 164 -5.98 17.04 2.32
C LEU A 164 -6.69 17.30 3.66
N THR A 165 -6.15 18.22 4.47
CA THR A 165 -6.78 18.62 5.73
C THR A 165 -8.11 19.33 5.50
N VAL A 166 -8.17 20.25 4.52
CA VAL A 166 -9.41 20.93 4.14
C VAL A 166 -10.41 19.92 3.57
N GLY A 167 -9.98 18.99 2.72
CA GLY A 167 -10.85 17.93 2.19
C GLY A 167 -11.49 17.08 3.28
N ALA A 168 -10.71 16.63 4.27
CA ALA A 168 -11.22 15.90 5.42
C ALA A 168 -12.18 16.73 6.28
N ALA A 169 -11.88 18.02 6.49
CA ALA A 169 -12.76 18.92 7.23
C ALA A 169 -14.11 19.12 6.54
N ILE A 170 -14.12 19.30 5.21
CA ILE A 170 -15.35 19.42 4.41
C ILE A 170 -16.25 18.20 4.61
N LEU A 171 -15.68 16.98 4.57
CA LEU A 171 -16.41 15.73 4.81
C LEU A 171 -16.95 15.66 6.23
N GLY A 172 -16.12 15.96 7.24
CA GLY A 172 -16.51 15.88 8.65
C GLY A 172 -17.63 16.85 9.03
N LEU A 173 -17.70 18.02 8.38
CA LEU A 173 -18.72 19.03 8.65
C LEU A 173 -20.10 18.70 8.03
N HIS A 174 -20.17 17.78 7.06
CA HIS A 174 -21.38 17.53 6.25
C HIS A 174 -21.93 16.09 6.34
N VAL A 175 -22.02 15.56 7.57
CA VAL A 175 -22.48 14.19 7.87
C VAL A 175 -23.90 13.84 7.38
N ARG A 176 -24.79 14.84 7.21
CA ARG A 176 -26.21 14.60 6.92
C ARG A 176 -26.46 13.90 5.58
N SER A 177 -25.62 14.14 4.57
CA SER A 177 -25.80 13.57 3.22
C SER A 177 -25.06 12.24 3.03
N ASP A 178 -24.12 11.91 3.91
CA ASP A 178 -23.11 10.87 3.67
C ASP A 178 -23.26 9.62 4.56
N ARG A 179 -24.05 9.73 5.63
CA ARG A 179 -24.29 8.62 6.55
C ARG A 179 -25.07 7.49 5.86
N PRO A 180 -24.62 6.22 5.95
CA PRO A 180 -25.41 5.08 5.49
C PRO A 180 -26.76 4.98 6.23
N GLU A 181 -27.81 4.52 5.56
CA GLU A 181 -29.19 4.57 6.09
C GLU A 181 -29.38 3.79 7.40
N ASN A 182 -28.61 2.72 7.59
CA ASN A 182 -28.69 1.85 8.75
C ASN A 182 -27.84 2.31 9.95
N GLU A 183 -26.99 3.33 9.78
CA GLU A 183 -26.01 3.74 10.79
C GLU A 183 -26.47 4.98 11.54
N THR A 184 -26.20 5.07 12.84
CA THR A 184 -26.46 6.27 13.64
C THR A 184 -25.41 7.35 13.39
N ARG A 185 -25.73 8.60 13.77
CA ARG A 185 -24.76 9.70 13.67
C ARG A 185 -23.50 9.45 14.53
N LYS A 186 -23.66 8.78 15.67
CA LYS A 186 -22.55 8.45 16.56
C LYS A 186 -21.60 7.45 15.90
N GLU A 187 -22.15 6.39 15.32
CA GLU A 187 -21.39 5.38 14.58
C GLU A 187 -20.63 5.99 13.40
N TYR A 188 -21.24 6.91 12.66
CA TYR A 188 -20.54 7.63 11.58
C TYR A 188 -19.32 8.41 12.10
N TYR A 189 -19.43 9.17 13.20
CA TYR A 189 -18.29 9.91 13.75
C TYR A 189 -17.22 8.99 14.35
N VAL A 190 -17.62 7.87 14.95
CA VAL A 190 -16.69 6.84 15.37
C VAL A 190 -15.95 6.29 14.15
N GLY A 191 -16.66 5.98 13.07
CA GLY A 191 -16.06 5.54 11.82
C GLY A 191 -15.07 6.55 11.25
N PHE A 192 -15.46 7.82 11.20
CA PHE A 192 -14.62 8.93 10.77
C PHE A 192 -13.33 9.05 11.59
N ALA A 193 -13.45 9.04 12.92
CA ALA A 193 -12.29 9.14 13.81
C ALA A 193 -11.36 7.92 13.68
N LEU A 194 -11.92 6.72 13.56
CA LEU A 194 -11.16 5.48 13.38
C LEU A 194 -10.42 5.46 12.04
N THR A 195 -11.07 5.87 10.94
CA THR A 195 -10.42 5.95 9.63
C THR A 195 -9.33 7.02 9.60
N LEU A 196 -9.53 8.17 10.24
CA LEU A 196 -8.49 9.19 10.36
C LEU A 196 -7.30 8.70 11.22
N ALA A 197 -7.59 7.95 12.29
CA ALA A 197 -6.57 7.32 13.12
C ALA A 197 -5.79 6.25 12.34
N ALA A 198 -6.45 5.46 11.49
CA ALA A 198 -5.81 4.53 10.57
C ALA A 198 -4.91 5.28 9.57
N ALA A 199 -5.42 6.34 8.92
CA ALA A 199 -4.61 7.16 8.02
C ALA A 199 -3.35 7.74 8.71
N ALA A 200 -3.47 8.16 9.96
CA ALA A 200 -2.33 8.62 10.76
C ALA A 200 -1.35 7.48 11.10
N LEU A 201 -1.86 6.31 11.47
CA LEU A 201 -1.04 5.16 11.82
C LEU A 201 -0.31 4.59 10.59
N TYR A 202 -1.00 4.45 9.46
CA TYR A 202 -0.37 4.08 8.19
C TYR A 202 0.67 5.12 7.74
N GLY A 203 0.35 6.42 7.87
CA GLY A 203 1.30 7.50 7.62
C GLY A 203 2.54 7.47 8.52
N LEU A 204 2.44 6.91 9.73
CA LEU A 204 3.58 6.64 10.63
C LEU A 204 4.37 5.38 10.25
N ILE A 205 3.68 4.32 9.81
CA ILE A 205 4.30 3.05 9.41
C ILE A 205 5.28 3.28 8.25
N LEU A 206 4.94 4.13 7.28
CA LEU A 206 5.79 4.38 6.11
C LEU A 206 7.20 4.92 6.48
N PRO A 207 7.37 6.02 7.25
CA PRO A 207 8.69 6.48 7.68
C PRO A 207 9.41 5.50 8.62
N LEU A 208 8.68 4.70 9.41
CA LEU A 208 9.29 3.66 10.25
C LEU A 208 9.90 2.54 9.40
N VAL A 209 9.24 2.14 8.31
CA VAL A 209 9.78 1.18 7.34
C VAL A 209 11.01 1.76 6.65
N GLU A 210 10.98 3.03 6.25
CA GLU A 210 12.15 3.70 5.68
C GLU A 210 13.32 3.76 6.67
N LEU A 211 13.06 4.11 7.93
CA LEU A 211 14.06 4.09 8.99
C LEU A 211 14.62 2.68 9.22
N MET A 212 13.75 1.67 9.19
CA MET A 212 14.12 0.26 9.31
C MET A 212 15.05 -0.16 8.17
N TYR A 213 14.79 0.26 6.93
CA TYR A 213 15.69 0.03 5.80
C TYR A 213 17.01 0.79 5.94
N ALA A 214 16.98 2.07 6.34
CA ALA A 214 18.19 2.87 6.52
C ALA A 214 19.09 2.33 7.64
N LYS A 215 18.51 1.73 8.67
CA LYS A 215 19.21 1.12 9.82
C LYS A 215 19.56 -0.35 9.56
N ALA A 216 19.07 -0.95 8.47
CA ALA A 216 19.42 -2.31 8.09
C ALA A 216 20.92 -2.33 7.74
N LYS A 217 21.73 -3.00 8.58
CA LYS A 217 23.17 -3.14 8.36
C LYS A 217 23.50 -4.18 7.28
N GLN A 218 22.65 -4.28 6.26
CA GLN A 218 22.75 -5.26 5.18
C GLN A 218 22.13 -4.72 3.89
N ALA A 219 22.54 -5.28 2.75
CA ALA A 219 22.02 -4.87 1.46
C ALA A 219 20.51 -5.14 1.36
N ILE A 220 19.74 -4.11 1.01
CA ILE A 220 18.29 -4.23 0.74
C ILE A 220 18.12 -4.96 -0.60
N THR A 221 17.99 -6.27 -0.56
CA THR A 221 17.71 -7.11 -1.73
C THR A 221 16.22 -7.43 -1.83
N TYR A 222 15.75 -7.83 -3.01
CA TYR A 222 14.36 -8.26 -3.22
C TYR A 222 13.94 -9.37 -2.25
N THR A 223 14.80 -10.38 -2.06
CA THR A 223 14.57 -11.47 -1.13
C THR A 223 14.42 -10.96 0.29
N LEU A 224 15.27 -10.02 0.71
CA LEU A 224 15.18 -9.43 2.05
C LEU A 224 13.87 -8.63 2.24
N VAL A 225 13.43 -7.86 1.24
CA VAL A 225 12.15 -7.14 1.29
C VAL A 225 10.98 -8.12 1.44
N LEU A 226 10.99 -9.23 0.70
CA LEU A 226 9.98 -10.29 0.84
C LEU A 226 10.02 -10.95 2.22
N GLU A 227 11.20 -11.23 2.79
CA GLU A 227 11.34 -11.78 4.15
C GLU A 227 10.85 -10.81 5.22
N MET A 228 11.12 -9.51 5.06
CA MET A 228 10.61 -8.47 5.96
C MET A 228 9.09 -8.36 5.86
N GLN A 229 8.53 -8.37 4.65
CA GLN A 229 7.08 -8.35 4.43
C GLN A 229 6.41 -9.61 4.98
N LEU A 230 7.04 -10.77 4.82
CA LEU A 230 6.61 -12.04 5.42
C LEU A 230 6.54 -11.91 6.95
N ALA A 231 7.61 -11.39 7.58
CA ALA A 231 7.64 -11.19 9.03
C ALA A 231 6.55 -10.22 9.51
N ILE A 232 6.43 -9.05 8.86
CA ILE A 232 5.37 -8.06 9.15
C ILE A 232 3.99 -8.72 9.05
N GLY A 233 3.73 -9.46 7.97
CA GLY A 233 2.47 -10.17 7.75
C GLY A 233 2.17 -11.21 8.83
N ILE A 234 3.16 -12.01 9.24
CA ILE A 234 3.01 -12.99 10.33
C ILE A 234 2.62 -12.28 11.65
N PHE A 235 3.33 -11.21 12.02
CA PHE A 235 3.05 -10.50 13.27
C PHE A 235 1.69 -9.78 13.23
N ALA A 236 1.34 -9.12 12.12
CA ALA A 236 0.05 -8.48 11.94
C ALA A 236 -1.11 -9.49 11.98
N SER A 237 -0.99 -10.60 11.25
CA SER A 237 -1.98 -11.68 11.27
C SER A 237 -2.08 -12.33 12.64
N SER A 238 -0.97 -12.55 13.35
CA SER A 238 -1.01 -13.14 14.70
C SER A 238 -1.71 -12.20 15.69
N PHE A 239 -1.49 -10.90 15.57
CA PHE A 239 -2.19 -9.89 16.38
C PHE A 239 -3.70 -9.92 16.14
N CYS A 240 -4.13 -9.83 14.87
CA CYS A 240 -5.54 -9.88 14.52
C CYS A 240 -6.19 -11.22 14.90
N MET A 241 -5.45 -12.33 14.75
CA MET A 241 -5.89 -13.65 15.19
C MET A 241 -6.06 -13.72 16.71
N GLY A 242 -5.18 -13.08 17.49
CA GLY A 242 -5.35 -12.91 18.93
C GLY A 242 -6.67 -12.18 19.26
N GLY A 243 -7.00 -11.11 18.54
CA GLY A 243 -8.28 -10.42 18.65
C GLY A 243 -9.49 -11.31 18.34
N MET A 244 -9.39 -12.12 17.28
CA MET A 244 -10.43 -13.11 16.94
C MET A 244 -10.63 -14.15 18.05
N LEU A 245 -9.54 -14.65 18.64
CA LEU A 245 -9.60 -15.62 19.74
C LEU A 245 -10.29 -15.03 20.98
N LEU A 246 -9.92 -13.80 21.35
CA LEU A 246 -10.54 -13.09 22.48
C LEU A 246 -12.02 -12.79 22.24
N ASN A 247 -12.39 -12.44 21.00
CA ASN A 247 -13.78 -12.14 20.62
C ASN A 247 -14.62 -13.39 20.29
N LYS A 248 -14.02 -14.59 20.36
CA LYS A 248 -14.64 -15.88 20.00
C LYS A 248 -15.17 -15.92 18.56
N ASP A 249 -14.52 -15.19 17.64
CA ASP A 249 -15.00 -15.07 16.26
C ASP A 249 -15.04 -16.42 15.54
N PHE A 250 -14.07 -17.31 15.78
CA PHE A 250 -14.03 -18.64 15.16
C PHE A 250 -15.30 -19.47 15.39
N GLN A 251 -15.94 -19.31 16.55
CA GLN A 251 -17.16 -20.04 16.91
C GLN A 251 -18.38 -19.44 16.23
N ALA A 252 -18.34 -18.14 15.92
CA ALA A 252 -19.46 -17.41 15.37
C ALA A 252 -19.44 -17.30 13.83
N ILE A 253 -18.33 -17.64 13.18
CA ILE A 253 -18.20 -17.66 11.70
C ILE A 253 -19.28 -18.53 11.03
N PRO A 254 -19.54 -19.79 11.47
CA PRO A 254 -20.53 -20.63 10.80
C PRO A 254 -21.95 -20.12 10.96
N GLU A 255 -22.27 -19.48 12.09
CA GLU A 255 -23.57 -18.87 12.34
C GLU A 255 -23.75 -17.62 11.47
N GLU A 256 -22.74 -16.74 11.43
CA GLU A 256 -22.77 -15.55 10.57
C GLU A 256 -22.85 -15.92 9.08
N ALA A 257 -22.17 -16.98 8.65
CA ALA A 257 -22.22 -17.44 7.27
C ALA A 257 -23.63 -17.86 6.84
N LYS A 258 -24.41 -18.49 7.75
CA LYS A 258 -25.81 -18.88 7.51
C LYS A 258 -26.76 -17.69 7.42
N GLU A 259 -26.49 -16.65 8.22
CA GLU A 259 -27.29 -15.42 8.25
C GLU A 259 -26.87 -14.39 7.18
N PHE A 260 -25.79 -14.66 6.44
CA PHE A 260 -25.26 -13.72 5.46
C PHE A 260 -26.26 -13.47 4.34
N GLY A 261 -26.57 -12.20 4.04
CA GLY A 261 -27.65 -11.82 3.13
C GLY A 261 -27.47 -12.31 1.69
N LEU A 262 -26.26 -12.69 1.28
CA LEU A 262 -25.96 -13.25 -0.04
C LEU A 262 -25.88 -14.80 -0.04
N GLY A 263 -26.04 -15.43 1.12
CA GLY A 263 -25.92 -16.87 1.32
C GLY A 263 -24.52 -17.32 1.74
N GLU A 264 -24.46 -18.51 2.35
CA GLU A 264 -23.28 -19.09 2.98
C GLU A 264 -22.09 -19.28 2.01
N MET A 265 -22.33 -19.78 0.79
CA MET A 265 -21.26 -19.94 -0.21
C MET A 265 -20.62 -18.61 -0.59
N ARG A 266 -21.43 -17.55 -0.73
CA ARG A 266 -20.94 -16.22 -1.09
C ARG A 266 -20.23 -15.54 0.07
N TYR A 267 -20.62 -15.83 1.31
CA TYR A 267 -19.89 -15.40 2.50
C TYR A 267 -18.42 -15.85 2.45
N TYR A 268 -18.18 -17.17 2.32
CA TYR A 268 -16.82 -17.69 2.27
C TYR A 268 -16.06 -17.21 1.03
N LEU A 269 -16.74 -17.06 -0.11
CA LEU A 269 -16.14 -16.46 -1.30
C LEU A 269 -15.66 -15.03 -1.05
N VAL A 270 -16.46 -14.18 -0.39
CA VAL A 270 -16.07 -12.81 -0.03
C VAL A 270 -14.86 -12.82 0.91
N LEU A 271 -14.82 -13.72 1.90
CA LEU A 271 -13.65 -13.82 2.80
C LEU A 271 -12.37 -14.20 2.04
N VAL A 272 -12.44 -15.22 1.19
CA VAL A 272 -11.29 -15.69 0.40
C VAL A 272 -10.85 -14.61 -0.60
N CYS A 273 -11.79 -14.02 -1.35
CA CYS A 273 -11.51 -12.93 -2.27
C CYS A 273 -10.88 -11.74 -1.52
N SER A 274 -11.34 -11.41 -0.31
CA SER A 274 -10.76 -10.32 0.48
C SER A 274 -9.28 -10.58 0.76
N ALA A 275 -8.94 -11.77 1.26
CA ALA A 275 -7.54 -12.14 1.53
C ALA A 275 -6.69 -12.13 0.26
N VAL A 276 -7.22 -12.63 -0.86
CA VAL A 276 -6.52 -12.65 -2.15
C VAL A 276 -6.25 -11.23 -2.67
N PHE A 277 -7.25 -10.34 -2.60
CA PHE A 277 -7.12 -8.97 -3.09
C PHE A 277 -6.13 -8.17 -2.24
N TRP A 278 -6.19 -8.27 -0.90
CA TRP A 278 -5.17 -7.67 -0.04
C TRP A 278 -3.77 -8.22 -0.34
N GLN A 279 -3.66 -9.51 -0.63
CA GLN A 279 -2.38 -10.08 -1.04
C GLN A 279 -1.88 -9.57 -2.39
N PHE A 280 -2.78 -9.34 -3.36
CA PHE A 280 -2.42 -8.72 -4.64
C PHE A 280 -1.89 -7.29 -4.46
N PHE A 281 -2.42 -6.53 -3.50
CA PHE A 281 -1.88 -5.23 -3.14
C PHE A 281 -0.42 -5.32 -2.68
N PHE A 282 -0.11 -6.20 -1.72
CA PHE A 282 1.25 -6.37 -1.21
C PHE A 282 2.23 -6.86 -2.30
N LEU A 283 1.84 -7.91 -3.03
CA LEU A 283 2.69 -8.47 -4.10
C LEU A 283 2.90 -7.48 -5.25
N GLY A 284 1.83 -6.81 -5.68
CA GLY A 284 1.90 -5.79 -6.73
C GLY A 284 2.82 -4.64 -6.33
N THR A 285 2.72 -4.17 -5.08
CA THR A 285 3.59 -3.12 -4.53
C THR A 285 5.06 -3.55 -4.56
N VAL A 286 5.39 -4.70 -3.99
CA VAL A 286 6.77 -5.21 -3.97
C VAL A 286 7.31 -5.43 -5.39
N GLY A 287 6.46 -5.93 -6.30
CA GLY A 287 6.82 -6.12 -7.70
C GLY A 287 7.11 -4.81 -8.45
N VAL A 288 6.29 -3.76 -8.26
CA VAL A 288 6.54 -2.44 -8.87
C VAL A 288 7.82 -1.82 -8.31
N ILE A 289 8.04 -1.89 -6.99
CA ILE A 289 9.26 -1.39 -6.34
C ILE A 289 10.51 -2.00 -7.00
N PHE A 290 10.48 -3.32 -7.22
CA PHE A 290 11.63 -4.04 -7.76
C PHE A 290 11.80 -3.87 -9.26
N CYS A 291 10.71 -3.86 -10.04
CA CYS A 291 10.80 -3.74 -11.48
C CYS A 291 11.11 -2.30 -11.93
N VAL A 292 10.74 -1.29 -11.14
CA VAL A 292 10.88 0.12 -11.50
C VAL A 292 11.56 0.91 -10.38
N ASN A 293 10.83 1.32 -9.35
CA ASN A 293 11.34 2.02 -8.17
C ASN A 293 10.23 2.22 -7.12
N THR A 294 10.62 2.62 -5.91
CA THR A 294 9.72 2.95 -4.80
C THR A 294 8.79 4.12 -5.09
N LEU A 295 9.27 5.13 -5.82
CA LEU A 295 8.50 6.31 -6.16
C LEU A 295 7.26 5.96 -7.00
N LEU A 296 7.41 5.17 -8.07
CA LEU A 296 6.30 4.77 -8.92
C LEU A 296 5.26 3.96 -8.14
N ALA A 297 5.70 3.06 -7.26
CA ALA A 297 4.79 2.31 -6.40
C ALA A 297 3.96 3.26 -5.51
N GLY A 298 4.60 4.24 -4.87
CA GLY A 298 3.92 5.27 -4.07
C GLY A 298 2.90 6.09 -4.88
N VAL A 299 3.29 6.56 -6.07
CA VAL A 299 2.40 7.32 -6.97
C VAL A 299 1.20 6.50 -7.41
N LEU A 300 1.40 5.24 -7.79
CA LEU A 300 0.29 4.38 -8.21
C LEU A 300 -0.66 4.07 -7.04
N ILE A 301 -0.15 3.81 -5.83
CA ILE A 301 -0.98 3.64 -4.63
C ILE A 301 -1.84 4.89 -4.40
N ALA A 302 -1.22 6.08 -4.47
CA ALA A 302 -1.90 7.37 -4.35
C ALA A 302 -3.00 7.57 -5.40
N VAL A 303 -2.74 7.23 -6.67
CA VAL A 303 -3.70 7.36 -7.78
C VAL A 303 -4.87 6.39 -7.66
N PHE A 304 -4.67 5.21 -7.06
CA PHE A 304 -5.77 4.25 -6.89
C PHE A 304 -6.73 4.59 -5.73
N ILE A 305 -6.35 5.48 -4.81
CA ILE A 305 -7.25 5.96 -3.75
C ILE A 305 -8.53 6.61 -4.33
N PRO A 306 -8.46 7.65 -5.18
CA PRO A 306 -9.64 8.26 -5.79
C PRO A 306 -10.38 7.31 -6.75
N VAL A 307 -9.68 6.36 -7.37
CA VAL A 307 -10.33 5.30 -8.18
C VAL A 307 -11.21 4.43 -7.28
N THR A 308 -10.71 4.04 -6.09
CA THR A 308 -11.45 3.25 -5.10
C THR A 308 -12.73 3.96 -4.65
N GLU A 309 -12.66 5.28 -4.46
CA GLU A 309 -13.83 6.09 -4.15
C GLU A 309 -14.91 6.00 -5.25
N LEU A 310 -14.52 6.23 -6.51
CA LEU A 310 -15.44 6.16 -7.65
C LEU A 310 -16.03 4.76 -7.81
N LEU A 311 -15.25 3.71 -7.58
CA LEU A 311 -15.75 2.34 -7.63
C LEU A 311 -16.72 2.04 -6.49
N GLY A 312 -16.55 2.65 -5.31
CA GLY A 312 -17.55 2.59 -4.23
C GLY A 312 -18.91 3.15 -4.67
N VAL A 313 -18.90 4.27 -5.39
CA VAL A 313 -20.11 4.88 -5.96
C VAL A 313 -20.74 3.95 -7.01
N VAL A 314 -19.95 3.43 -7.95
CA VAL A 314 -20.47 2.64 -9.08
C VAL A 314 -20.93 1.24 -8.64
N PHE A 315 -20.13 0.49 -7.90
CA PHE A 315 -20.42 -0.91 -7.57
C PHE A 315 -21.30 -1.08 -6.33
N LEU A 316 -21.16 -0.19 -5.34
CA LEU A 316 -21.95 -0.27 -4.11
C LEU A 316 -23.16 0.68 -4.14
N GLY A 317 -23.30 1.52 -5.17
CA GLY A 317 -24.40 2.49 -5.27
C GLY A 317 -24.33 3.55 -4.16
N GLU A 318 -23.12 3.89 -3.71
CA GLU A 318 -22.92 4.90 -2.68
C GLU A 318 -23.30 6.29 -3.19
N ARG A 319 -23.90 7.11 -2.32
CA ARG A 319 -24.27 8.48 -2.68
C ARG A 319 -23.01 9.32 -2.88
N PHE A 320 -22.90 9.98 -4.03
CA PHE A 320 -21.84 10.92 -4.33
C PHE A 320 -22.36 12.35 -4.17
N SER A 321 -22.08 12.97 -3.02
CA SER A 321 -22.55 14.33 -2.72
C SER A 321 -21.59 15.39 -3.28
N SER A 322 -22.05 16.63 -3.37
CA SER A 322 -21.20 17.77 -3.79
C SER A 322 -19.96 17.92 -2.91
N GLU A 323 -20.07 17.60 -1.62
CA GLU A 323 -18.98 17.68 -0.65
C GLU A 323 -17.90 16.63 -0.91
N LYS A 324 -18.31 15.40 -1.28
CA LYS A 324 -17.36 14.38 -1.76
C LYS A 324 -16.66 14.83 -3.02
N GLY A 325 -17.39 15.42 -3.97
CA GLY A 325 -16.80 16.00 -5.18
C GLY A 325 -15.72 17.03 -4.86
N MET A 326 -15.99 17.97 -3.93
CA MET A 326 -15.00 18.95 -3.49
C MET A 326 -13.80 18.30 -2.79
N ALA A 327 -14.05 17.37 -1.87
CA ALA A 327 -13.00 16.66 -1.16
C ALA A 327 -12.13 15.80 -2.10
N LEU A 328 -12.72 15.16 -3.11
CA LEU A 328 -12.03 14.42 -4.16
C LEU A 328 -11.12 15.32 -4.99
N VAL A 329 -11.60 16.50 -5.41
CA VAL A 329 -10.77 17.48 -6.15
C VAL A 329 -9.58 17.92 -5.30
N LEU A 330 -9.80 18.23 -4.02
CA LEU A 330 -8.73 18.60 -3.08
C LEU A 330 -7.76 17.44 -2.85
N ALA A 331 -8.26 16.21 -2.72
CA ALA A 331 -7.44 15.02 -2.56
C ALA A 331 -6.58 14.77 -3.79
N LEU A 332 -7.14 14.84 -5.01
CA LEU A 332 -6.41 14.72 -6.27
C LEU A 332 -5.31 15.77 -6.39
N TRP A 333 -5.61 17.02 -6.05
CA TRP A 333 -4.60 18.09 -6.06
C TRP A 333 -3.52 17.82 -4.99
N GLY A 334 -3.89 17.45 -3.77
CA GLY A 334 -2.95 17.11 -2.71
C GLY A 334 -2.02 15.97 -3.11
N LEU A 335 -2.57 14.88 -3.65
CA LEU A 335 -1.84 13.73 -4.17
C LEU A 335 -0.87 14.12 -5.29
N ALA A 336 -1.32 14.92 -6.26
CA ALA A 336 -0.50 15.40 -7.36
C ALA A 336 0.64 16.30 -6.89
N SER A 337 0.36 17.21 -5.96
CA SER A 337 1.35 18.10 -5.34
C SER A 337 2.43 17.27 -4.64
N TYR A 338 2.02 16.33 -3.76
CA TYR A 338 2.93 15.46 -3.03
C TYR A 338 3.80 14.61 -3.96
N SER A 339 3.18 13.92 -4.92
CA SER A 339 3.87 13.04 -5.88
C SER A 339 4.90 13.80 -6.71
N TYR A 340 4.57 15.01 -7.15
CA TYR A 340 5.49 15.86 -7.89
C TYR A 340 6.67 16.33 -7.02
N GLY A 341 6.41 16.65 -5.75
CA GLY A 341 7.44 17.00 -4.78
C GLY A 341 8.44 15.87 -4.55
N GLU A 342 7.96 14.64 -4.33
CA GLU A 342 8.82 13.46 -4.18
C GLU A 342 9.61 13.16 -5.46
N TYR A 343 8.98 13.25 -6.63
CA TYR A 343 9.68 13.07 -7.91
C TYR A 343 10.85 14.04 -8.06
N ARG A 344 10.62 15.34 -7.82
CA ARG A 344 11.68 16.35 -7.88
C ARG A 344 12.78 16.11 -6.85
N GLN A 345 12.44 15.68 -5.64
CA GLN A 345 13.43 15.38 -4.61
C GLN A 345 14.31 14.20 -5.03
N SER A 346 13.70 13.14 -5.56
CA SER A 346 14.43 11.97 -6.04
C SER A 346 15.39 12.27 -7.21
N GLU A 347 15.02 13.17 -8.12
CA GLU A 347 15.89 13.60 -9.21
C GLU A 347 17.09 14.40 -8.69
N LYS A 348 16.88 15.33 -7.74
CA LYS A 348 17.98 16.07 -7.11
C LYS A 348 18.97 15.16 -6.40
N GLU A 349 18.49 14.14 -5.68
CA GLU A 349 19.36 13.19 -4.99
C GLU A 349 20.19 12.36 -5.98
N LYS A 350 19.64 12.01 -7.15
CA LYS A 350 20.41 11.35 -8.22
C LYS A 350 21.48 12.26 -8.79
N GLU A 351 21.15 13.53 -9.06
CA GLU A 351 22.09 14.53 -9.58
C GLU A 351 23.25 14.77 -8.60
N GLU A 352 22.95 14.96 -7.30
CA GLU A 352 23.96 15.13 -6.26
C GLU A 352 24.87 13.90 -6.15
N LYS A 353 24.31 12.70 -6.21
CA LYS A 353 25.09 11.45 -6.14
C LYS A 353 26.00 11.29 -7.36
N ALA A 354 25.50 11.58 -8.56
CA ALA A 354 26.30 11.53 -9.79
C ALA A 354 27.45 12.56 -9.76
N ALA A 355 27.20 13.77 -9.23
CA ALA A 355 28.24 14.78 -9.07
C ALA A 355 29.32 14.36 -8.05
N LEU A 356 28.92 13.68 -6.97
CA LEU A 356 29.83 13.22 -5.92
C LEU A 356 30.70 12.05 -6.40
N ASP A 357 30.12 11.12 -7.16
CA ASP A 357 30.86 10.02 -7.80
C ASP A 357 31.86 10.56 -8.83
N HIS A 358 31.47 11.52 -9.66
CA HIS A 358 32.38 12.17 -10.61
C HIS A 358 33.54 12.88 -9.90
N ARG A 359 33.28 13.52 -8.75
CA ARG A 359 34.31 14.18 -7.95
C ARG A 359 35.28 13.19 -7.31
N ASN A 360 34.79 12.05 -6.84
CA ASN A 360 35.62 11.00 -6.25
C ASN A 360 36.53 10.34 -7.30
N VAL A 361 36.05 10.19 -8.55
CA VAL A 361 36.84 9.67 -9.68
C VAL A 361 37.93 10.67 -10.12
N GLN A 362 37.73 11.98 -9.95
CA GLN A 362 38.74 12.98 -10.27
C GLN A 362 39.85 13.15 -9.21
N ILE A 363 39.63 12.62 -8.00
CA ILE A 363 40.56 12.74 -6.87
C ILE A 363 41.37 11.44 -6.65
N ALA A 364 40.91 10.32 -7.22
CA ALA A 364 41.64 9.05 -7.29
C ALA A 364 42.54 8.99 -8.52
#